data_AF-A0A090X662-F1
#
_entry.id   AF-A0A090X662-F1
#
_cell.length_a   1.000
_cell.length_b   1.000
_cell.length_c   1.000
_cell.angle_alpha   90.00
_cell.angle_beta   90.00
_cell.angle_gamma   90.00
#
_symmetry.space_group_name_H-M   'P 1'
#
loop_
_entity.id
_entity.type
_entity.pdbx_description
1 polymer ?
#
loop_
_entity_poly.entity_id
_entity_poly.type
_entity_poly.pdbx_seq_one_letter_code
_entity_poly.pdbx_strand_id
1 'polypeptide(L)'
;MSDMPGAIGGTDLFKVILDIDKNQYGIPKNLGSEINTEGMEMFPFISEDNTLYFSSNGRFGFGLLDIYKTDLNNKEENKVYNLGGVY
;
A
#
# COMPACT_ATOMS: atom_id res chain seq x y z
N MET A 1 -5.20 -5.67 13.51
CA MET A 1 -6.28 -4.83 12.93
C MET A 1 -6.10 -3.45 13.52
N SER A 2 -6.01 -2.42 12.68
CA SER A 2 -5.76 -1.04 13.12
C SER A 2 -7.08 -0.32 13.38
N ASP A 3 -7.14 0.48 14.44
CA ASP A 3 -8.22 1.39 14.80
C ASP A 3 -7.98 2.82 14.30
N MET A 4 -7.03 3.01 13.37
CA MET A 4 -6.69 4.31 12.83
C MET A 4 -7.87 4.91 12.04
N PRO A 5 -8.36 6.11 12.39
CA PRO A 5 -9.43 6.77 11.63
C PRO A 5 -9.04 6.97 10.17
N GLY A 6 -9.95 6.61 9.25
CA GLY A 6 -9.70 6.64 7.80
C GLY A 6 -9.11 5.34 7.23
N ALA A 7 -9.08 4.27 8.01
CA ALA A 7 -8.95 2.90 7.52
C ALA A 7 -10.13 2.52 6.59
N ILE A 8 -9.89 1.65 5.61
CA ILE A 8 -10.88 1.18 4.63
C ILE A 8 -11.25 -0.27 4.91
N GLY A 9 -10.26 -1.16 5.00
CA GLY A 9 -10.45 -2.60 5.09
C GLY A 9 -9.96 -3.25 6.38
N GLY A 10 -9.58 -4.53 6.28
CA GLY A 10 -9.01 -5.30 7.37
C GLY A 10 -7.61 -4.81 7.80
N THR A 11 -6.73 -4.55 6.84
CA THR A 11 -5.44 -3.87 7.05
C THR A 11 -5.14 -2.93 5.90
N ASP A 12 -4.78 -1.69 6.23
CA ASP A 12 -4.44 -0.67 5.24
C ASP A 12 -2.97 -0.25 5.33
N LEU A 13 -2.46 0.26 4.22
CA LEU A 13 -1.16 0.90 4.10
C LEU A 13 -1.27 2.41 4.31
N PHE A 14 -0.40 2.93 5.18
CA PHE A 14 -0.24 4.34 5.47
C PHE A 14 1.21 4.78 5.20
N LYS A 15 1.41 6.06 4.87
CA LYS A 15 2.73 6.68 4.76
C LYS A 15 2.90 7.86 5.70
N VAL A 16 4.12 8.07 6.17
CA VAL A 16 4.56 9.24 6.93
C VAL A 16 5.68 9.94 6.18
N ILE A 17 5.77 11.26 6.34
CA ILE A 17 6.95 12.02 5.94
C ILE A 17 7.89 12.01 7.13
N LEU A 18 9.15 11.62 6.92
CA LEU A 18 10.20 11.73 7.92
C LEU A 18 10.88 13.09 7.76
N ASP A 19 10.78 13.93 8.79
CA ASP A 19 11.62 15.13 8.94
C ASP A 19 12.97 14.66 9.49
N ILE A 20 13.95 14.53 8.59
CA ILE A 20 15.29 14.00 8.91
C ILE A 20 16.03 14.96 9.85
N ASP A 21 15.89 16.27 9.64
CA ASP A 21 16.59 17.29 10.43
C ASP A 21 16.11 17.31 11.88
N LYS A 22 14.79 17.11 12.08
CA LYS A 22 14.19 17.06 13.42
C LYS A 22 14.12 15.66 14.00
N ASN A 23 14.48 14.63 13.23
CA ASN A 23 14.28 13.22 13.57
C ASN A 23 12.84 12.94 14.03
N GLN A 24 11.85 13.45 13.28
CA GLN A 24 10.43 13.38 13.63
C GLN A 24 9.60 12.80 12.50
N TYR A 25 8.62 11.96 12.87
CA TYR A 25 7.62 11.46 11.94
C TYR A 25 6.45 12.44 11.84
N GLY A 26 6.03 12.73 10.61
CA GLY A 26 4.79 13.45 10.35
C GLY A 26 3.54 12.60 10.64
N ILE A 27 2.38 13.21 10.43
CA ILE A 27 1.08 12.53 10.61
C ILE A 27 0.93 11.44 9.52
N PRO A 28 0.58 10.20 9.89
CA PRO A 28 0.36 9.14 8.91
C PRO A 28 -0.83 9.45 8.00
N LYS A 29 -0.69 9.16 6.71
CA LYS A 29 -1.71 9.38 5.68
C LYS A 29 -2.04 8.06 4.99
N ASN A 30 -3.34 7.75 4.89
CA ASN A 30 -3.82 6.58 4.14
C ASN A 30 -3.39 6.72 2.66
N LEU A 31 -2.96 5.61 2.04
CA LEU A 31 -2.51 5.60 0.64
C LEU A 31 -3.64 5.69 -0.39
N GLY A 32 -4.90 5.74 0.06
CA GLY A 32 -6.10 5.90 -0.76
C GLY A 32 -6.66 4.57 -1.24
N SER A 33 -7.90 4.62 -1.75
CA SER A 33 -8.67 3.46 -2.23
C SER A 33 -8.09 2.78 -3.47
N GLU A 34 -7.18 3.46 -4.18
CA GLU A 34 -6.46 2.85 -5.30
C GLU A 34 -5.47 1.79 -4.84
N ILE A 35 -4.94 1.88 -3.61
CA ILE A 35 -4.00 0.92 -3.02
C ILE A 35 -4.73 0.04 -2.00
N ASN A 36 -5.40 0.69 -1.04
CA ASN A 36 -6.12 0.03 0.05
C ASN A 36 -7.52 -0.40 -0.40
N THR A 37 -7.92 -1.62 -0.03
CA THR A 37 -9.21 -2.21 -0.38
C THR A 37 -10.01 -2.53 0.87
N GLU A 38 -11.18 -3.15 0.72
CA GLU A 38 -11.92 -3.72 1.86
C GLU A 38 -11.19 -4.95 2.46
N GLY A 39 -10.19 -5.48 1.76
CA GLY A 39 -9.38 -6.62 2.18
C GLY A 39 -8.23 -6.26 3.12
N MET A 40 -7.16 -7.03 3.03
CA MET A 40 -5.93 -6.90 3.78
C MET A 40 -4.79 -6.58 2.83
N GLU A 41 -4.25 -5.37 2.91
CA GLU A 41 -2.99 -5.00 2.30
C GLU A 41 -1.83 -5.24 3.27
N MET A 42 -0.84 -6.02 2.84
CA MET A 42 0.24 -6.51 3.69
C MET A 42 1.60 -6.48 2.99
N PHE A 43 2.66 -6.58 3.80
CA PHE A 43 4.05 -6.73 3.35
C PHE A 43 4.53 -5.64 2.37
N PRO A 44 4.37 -4.34 2.70
CA PRO A 44 4.83 -3.27 1.82
C PRO A 44 6.35 -3.27 1.68
N PHE A 45 6.84 -3.07 0.46
CA PHE A 45 8.24 -2.89 0.13
C PHE A 45 8.38 -1.80 -0.95
N ILE A 46 9.31 -0.87 -0.79
CA ILE A 46 9.58 0.19 -1.77
C ILE A 46 10.96 -0.09 -2.39
N SER A 47 11.03 -0.22 -3.71
CA SER A 47 12.28 -0.36 -4.46
C SER A 47 12.95 0.98 -4.73
N GLU A 48 14.21 0.93 -5.21
CA GLU A 48 15.02 2.11 -5.50
C GLU A 48 14.42 3.05 -6.55
N ASP A 49 13.58 2.54 -7.45
CA ASP A 49 12.85 3.31 -8.46
C ASP A 49 11.52 3.90 -7.95
N ASN A 50 11.27 3.83 -6.65
CA ASN A 50 10.01 4.21 -5.99
C ASN A 50 8.78 3.37 -6.41
N THR A 51 8.99 2.13 -6.88
CA THR A 51 7.89 1.18 -7.01
C THR A 51 7.53 0.60 -5.64
N LEU A 52 6.27 0.74 -5.22
CA LEU A 52 5.71 0.06 -4.05
C LEU A 52 5.21 -1.31 -4.47
N TYR A 53 5.69 -2.35 -3.81
CA TYR A 53 5.20 -3.72 -3.85
C TYR A 53 4.43 -4.03 -2.56
N PHE A 54 3.33 -4.75 -2.68
CA PHE A 54 2.52 -5.19 -1.54
C PHE A 54 1.68 -6.40 -1.91
N SER A 55 1.16 -7.12 -0.91
CA SER A 55 0.18 -8.20 -1.13
C SER A 55 -1.22 -7.72 -0.78
N SER A 56 -2.23 -8.16 -1.54
CA SER A 56 -3.65 -7.85 -1.26
C SER A 56 -4.55 -9.05 -1.49
N ASN A 57 -5.59 -9.18 -0.66
CA ASN A 57 -6.67 -10.15 -0.83
C ASN A 57 -8.03 -9.52 -1.17
N GLY A 58 -8.10 -8.19 -1.28
CA GLY A 58 -9.36 -7.48 -1.55
C GLY A 58 -9.57 -7.11 -3.02
N ARG A 59 -8.73 -7.64 -3.90
CA ARG A 59 -8.83 -7.47 -5.36
C ARG A 59 -9.17 -8.79 -6.02
N PHE A 60 -9.88 -8.73 -7.14
CA PHE A 60 -10.20 -9.91 -7.94
C PHE A 60 -8.89 -10.53 -8.47
N GLY A 61 -8.53 -11.69 -7.93
CA GLY A 61 -7.31 -12.44 -8.23
C GLY A 61 -7.55 -13.93 -8.07
N PHE A 62 -6.58 -14.76 -8.48
CA PHE A 62 -6.69 -16.23 -8.44
C PHE A 62 -6.11 -16.83 -7.14
N GLY A 63 -5.38 -16.05 -6.35
CA GLY A 63 -4.80 -16.43 -5.06
C GLY A 63 -5.36 -15.63 -3.87
N LEU A 64 -5.14 -16.13 -2.65
CA LEU A 64 -5.55 -15.44 -1.41
C LEU A 64 -4.76 -14.14 -1.19
N LEU A 65 -3.46 -14.08 -1.53
CA LEU A 65 -2.61 -12.90 -1.36
C LEU A 65 -1.72 -12.73 -2.58
N ASP A 66 -2.27 -12.16 -3.65
CA ASP A 66 -1.52 -11.84 -4.85
C ASP A 66 -0.57 -10.66 -4.58
N ILE A 67 0.55 -10.62 -5.32
CA ILE A 67 1.51 -9.51 -5.26
C ILE A 67 1.07 -8.42 -6.24
N TYR A 68 1.12 -7.18 -5.77
CA TYR A 68 0.76 -5.98 -6.52
C TYR A 68 1.91 -5.00 -6.53
N LYS A 69 1.96 -4.17 -7.58
CA LYS A 69 2.88 -3.03 -7.65
C LYS A 69 2.22 -1.73 -8.10
N THR A 70 2.74 -0.61 -7.64
CA THR A 70 2.38 0.74 -8.10
C THR A 70 3.60 1.65 -8.10
N ASP A 71 3.70 2.54 -9.08
CA ASP A 71 4.73 3.59 -9.15
C ASP A 71 4.32 4.78 -8.27
N LEU A 72 5.13 5.13 -7.25
CA LEU A 72 4.85 6.24 -6.35
C LEU A 72 5.24 7.61 -6.92
N ASN A 73 6.01 7.65 -8.01
CA ASN A 73 6.37 8.90 -8.70
C ASN A 73 5.17 9.47 -9.47
N ASN A 74 4.34 8.57 -10.03
CA ASN A 74 3.19 8.96 -10.85
C ASN A 74 1.90 9.07 -10.03
N LYS A 75 1.75 10.22 -9.37
CA LYS A 75 0.58 10.55 -8.53
C LYS A 75 -0.74 10.58 -9.28
N GLU A 76 -0.72 10.79 -10.60
CA GLU A 76 -1.93 10.89 -11.43
C GLU A 76 -2.49 9.54 -11.84
N GLU A 77 -1.68 8.47 -11.77
CA GLU A 77 -2.17 7.14 -12.12
C GLU A 77 -2.34 6.18 -10.95
N ASN A 78 -1.51 6.20 -9.89
CA ASN A 78 -1.55 5.24 -8.75
C ASN A 78 -2.03 3.81 -9.13
N LYS A 79 -1.73 3.39 -10.36
CA LYS A 79 -2.37 2.21 -10.95
C LYS A 79 -1.72 1.02 -10.30
N VAL A 80 -2.56 0.20 -9.70
CA VAL A 80 -2.13 -1.03 -9.08
C VAL A 80 -2.17 -2.15 -10.11
N TYR A 81 -1.00 -2.75 -10.35
CA TYR A 81 -0.82 -3.86 -11.28
C TYR A 81 -0.67 -5.17 -10.50
N ASN A 82 -1.51 -6.17 -10.81
CA ASN A 82 -1.38 -7.53 -10.27
C ASN A 82 -0.19 -8.25 -10.94
N LEU A 83 0.70 -8.83 -10.15
CA LEU A 83 1.84 -9.65 -10.58
C LEU A 83 1.61 -11.16 -10.35
N GLY A 84 0.47 -11.53 -9.77
CA GLY A 84 0.06 -12.91 -9.48
C GLY A 84 0.46 -13.39 -8.09
N GLY A 85 0.04 -14.62 -7.77
CA GLY A 85 0.42 -15.33 -6.56
C GLY A 85 1.69 -16.17 -6.76
N VAL A 86 2.45 -16.38 -5.67
CA VAL A 86 3.51 -17.38 -5.64
C VAL A 86 2.85 -18.76 -5.51
N TYR A 87 2.94 -19.60 -6.54
CA TYR A 87 2.58 -21.02 -6.49
C TYR A 87 3.84 -21.87 -6.53
#